data_AF-A0A1M3BE93-F1
#
_entry.id   AF-A0A1M3BE93-F1
#
_cell.length_a   1.000
_cell.length_b   1.000
_cell.length_c   1.000
_cell.angle_alpha   90.00
_cell.angle_beta   90.00
_cell.angle_gamma   90.00
#
_symmetry.space_group_name_H-M   'P 1'
#
loop_
_entity.id
_entity.type
_entity.pdbx_description
1 polymer ?
#
loop_
_entity_poly.entity_id
_entity_poly.type
_entity_poly.pdbx_seq_one_letter_code
_entity_poly.pdbx_strand_id
1 'polypeptide(L)'
;MSFVFYSVSSTLMNVVTDFRNNKGPLAKVPAEIGYIVIFPVALVETIISTALTALSFLTIFFTNKVLYHSLKLLISSSFTVLWSISYCFFNIIKEQLPKLEGNARNYLLSSNL
;
A
#
# COMPACT_ATOMS: atom_id res chain seq x y z
N MET A 1 -21.27 -15.25 -6.53
CA MET A 1 -20.46 -14.10 -6.08
C MET A 1 -19.51 -14.62 -5.02
N SER A 2 -18.30 -15.02 -5.41
CA SER A 2 -17.29 -15.52 -4.48
C SER A 2 -16.89 -14.36 -3.56
N PHE A 3 -17.29 -14.42 -2.29
CA PHE A 3 -16.75 -13.54 -1.26
C PHE A 3 -15.26 -13.89 -1.09
N VAL A 4 -14.42 -13.25 -1.87
CA VAL A 4 -12.99 -13.26 -1.61
C VAL A 4 -12.80 -12.40 -0.37
N PHE A 5 -12.66 -13.05 0.80
CA PHE A 5 -12.30 -12.38 2.04
C PHE A 5 -10.92 -11.75 1.86
N TYR A 6 -10.90 -10.46 1.57
CA TYR A 6 -9.72 -9.60 1.56
C TYR A 6 -9.58 -8.94 2.93
N SER A 7 -8.35 -8.60 3.28
CA SER A 7 -8.06 -7.80 4.48
C SER A 7 -8.78 -6.44 4.41
N VAL A 8 -9.11 -5.85 5.55
CA VAL A 8 -9.77 -4.54 5.62
C VAL A 8 -8.90 -3.48 4.94
N SER A 9 -7.59 -3.54 5.17
CA SER A 9 -6.61 -2.71 4.49
C SER A 9 -6.63 -2.85 2.96
N SER A 10 -6.73 -4.07 2.43
CA SER A 10 -6.78 -4.32 0.98
C SER A 10 -8.10 -3.80 0.37
N THR A 11 -9.21 -3.94 1.11
CA THR A 11 -10.51 -3.41 0.65
C THR A 11 -10.48 -1.89 0.58
N LEU A 12 -9.94 -1.23 1.61
CA LEU A 12 -9.76 0.23 1.62
C LEU A 12 -8.81 0.68 0.49
N MET A 13 -7.73 -0.07 0.26
CA MET A 13 -6.80 0.21 -0.83
C MET A 13 -7.48 0.15 -2.21
N ASN A 14 -8.35 -0.85 -2.45
CA ASN A 14 -9.11 -0.94 -3.69
C ASN A 14 -10.05 0.25 -3.86
N VAL A 15 -10.78 0.64 -2.82
CA VAL A 15 -11.69 1.80 -2.87
C VAL A 15 -10.92 3.09 -3.18
N VAL A 16 -9.77 3.32 -2.54
CA VAL A 16 -8.93 4.50 -2.81
C VAL A 16 -8.37 4.47 -4.23
N THR A 17 -8.01 3.29 -4.73
CA THR A 17 -7.51 3.10 -6.09
C THR A 17 -8.59 3.36 -7.14
N ASP A 18 -9.79 2.84 -6.92
CA ASP A 18 -10.94 3.09 -7.80
C ASP A 18 -11.35 4.57 -7.79
N PHE A 19 -11.33 5.21 -6.62
CA PHE A 19 -11.57 6.64 -6.49
C PHE A 19 -10.54 7.47 -7.28
N ARG A 20 -9.25 7.12 -7.16
CA ARG A 20 -8.16 7.76 -7.91
C ARG A 20 -8.32 7.61 -9.41
N ASN A 21 -8.69 6.42 -9.88
CA ASN A 21 -8.81 6.11 -11.30
C ASN A 21 -10.05 6.75 -11.94
N ASN A 22 -11.18 6.80 -11.22
CA ASN A 22 -12.45 7.27 -11.76
C ASN A 22 -12.64 8.80 -11.73
N LYS A 23 -11.96 9.52 -10.82
CA LYS A 23 -12.15 10.97 -10.65
C LYS A 23 -11.07 11.85 -11.30
N GLY A 24 -10.17 11.25 -12.09
CA GLY A 24 -9.18 12.00 -12.87
C GLY A 24 -8.07 12.64 -12.03
N PRO A 25 -7.30 13.59 -12.60
CA PRO A 25 -6.05 14.09 -12.00
C PRO A 25 -6.23 14.82 -10.65
N LEU A 26 -7.39 15.44 -10.39
CA LEU A 26 -7.67 16.15 -9.14
C LEU A 26 -7.86 15.21 -7.95
N ALA A 27 -8.21 13.95 -8.19
CA ALA A 27 -8.38 12.94 -7.14
C ALA A 27 -7.07 12.31 -6.67
N LYS A 28 -5.93 12.67 -7.29
CA LYS A 28 -4.61 12.11 -6.94
C LYS A 28 -4.20 12.49 -5.52
N VAL A 29 -4.37 13.76 -5.12
CA VAL A 29 -3.98 14.25 -3.79
C VAL A 29 -4.77 13.58 -2.65
N PRO A 30 -6.12 13.55 -2.67
CA PRO A 30 -6.87 12.84 -1.65
C PRO A 30 -6.61 11.32 -1.65
N ALA A 31 -6.30 10.72 -2.81
CA ALA A 31 -5.90 9.32 -2.86
C ALA A 31 -4.51 9.08 -2.23
N GLU A 32 -3.55 9.99 -2.44
CA GLU A 32 -2.23 9.97 -1.80
C GLU A 32 -2.36 9.98 -0.27
N ILE A 33 -3.19 10.88 0.28
CA ILE A 33 -3.51 10.93 1.70
C ILE A 33 -4.17 9.62 2.16
N GLY A 34 -5.09 9.09 1.35
CA GLY A 34 -5.76 7.80 1.61
C GLY A 34 -4.76 6.65 1.78
N TYR A 35 -3.78 6.52 0.89
CA TYR A 35 -2.75 5.48 1.00
C TYR A 35 -1.86 5.64 2.24
N ILE A 36 -1.53 6.88 2.63
CA ILE A 36 -0.76 7.15 3.87
C ILE A 36 -1.55 6.70 5.11
N VAL A 37 -2.86 6.95 5.14
CA VAL A 37 -3.73 6.55 6.27
C VAL A 37 -3.97 5.04 6.30
N ILE A 38 -4.01 4.36 5.15
CA ILE A 38 -4.17 2.91 5.07
C ILE A 38 -2.93 2.17 5.58
N PHE A 39 -1.74 2.75 5.45
CA PHE A 39 -0.48 2.13 5.87
C PHE A 39 -0.46 1.63 7.33
N PRO A 40 -0.74 2.46 8.36
CA PRO A 40 -0.75 2.00 9.75
C PRO A 40 -1.82 0.94 10.01
N VAL A 41 -2.98 1.02 9.34
CA VAL A 41 -4.04 0.00 9.43
C VAL A 41 -3.55 -1.34 8.89
N ALA A 42 -2.91 -1.33 7.71
CA ALA A 42 -2.33 -2.52 7.10
C ALA A 42 -1.21 -3.13 7.95
N LEU A 43 -0.42 -2.30 8.63
CA LEU A 43 0.66 -2.73 9.51
C LEU A 43 0.12 -3.46 10.74
N VAL A 44 -0.88 -2.89 11.42
CA VAL A 44 -1.55 -3.54 12.56
C VAL A 44 -2.20 -4.84 12.12
N GLU A 45 -2.91 -4.84 10.99
CA GLU A 45 -3.58 -6.02 10.46
C GLU A 45 -2.59 -7.14 10.11
N THR A 46 -1.39 -6.78 9.62
CA THR A 46 -0.30 -7.73 9.35
C THR A 46 0.28 -8.32 10.63
N ILE A 47 0.50 -7.51 11.68
CA ILE A 47 0.99 -8.01 12.98
C ILE A 47 -0.01 -9.00 13.57
N ILE A 48 -1.30 -8.64 13.60
CA ILE A 48 -2.37 -9.50 14.11
C ILE A 48 -2.46 -10.78 13.28
N SER A 49 -2.46 -10.67 11.95
CA SER A 49 -2.51 -11.84 11.06
C SER A 49 -1.29 -12.74 11.20
N THR A 50 -0.11 -12.19 11.48
CA THR A 50 1.11 -12.96 11.75
C THR A 50 0.97 -13.76 13.05
N ALA A 51 0.49 -13.12 14.13
CA ALA A 51 0.25 -13.79 15.40
C ALA A 51 -0.81 -14.89 15.27
N LEU A 52 -1.91 -14.62 14.57
CA LEU A 52 -2.96 -15.61 14.30
C LEU A 52 -2.46 -16.76 13.43
N THR A 53 -1.61 -16.49 12.44
CA THR A 53 -0.99 -17.52 11.60
C THR A 53 -0.06 -18.40 12.43
N ALA A 54 0.81 -17.81 13.25
CA ALA A 54 1.69 -18.54 14.15
C ALA A 54 0.92 -19.42 15.15
N LEU A 55 -0.17 -18.90 15.71
CA LEU A 55 -1.06 -19.67 16.59
C LEU A 55 -1.78 -20.79 15.82
N SER A 56 -2.19 -20.53 14.58
CA SER A 56 -2.84 -21.51 13.71
C SER A 56 -1.91 -22.68 13.37
N PHE A 57 -0.61 -22.44 13.23
CA PHE A 57 0.40 -23.48 13.04
C PHE A 57 0.49 -24.45 14.24
N LEU A 58 0.22 -24.00 15.46
CA LEU A 58 0.17 -24.88 16.64
C LEU A 58 -1.07 -25.79 16.62
N THR A 59 -2.16 -25.35 15.99
CA THR A 59 -3.43 -26.08 15.88
C THR A 59 -3.63 -26.79 14.53
N ILE A 60 -2.58 -26.87 13.70
CA ILE A 60 -2.66 -27.30 12.29
C ILE A 60 -3.26 -28.70 12.13
N PHE A 61 -2.97 -29.59 13.08
CA PHE A 61 -3.47 -30.97 13.09
C PHE A 61 -4.99 -31.06 13.27
N PHE A 62 -5.63 -30.00 13.80
CA PHE A 62 -7.04 -30.02 14.15
C PHE A 62 -7.91 -29.20 13.18
N THR A 63 -7.40 -28.10 12.61
CA THR A 63 -8.24 -27.24 11.74
C THR A 63 -7.47 -26.53 10.61
N ASN A 64 -7.37 -27.18 9.44
CA ASN A 64 -6.78 -26.59 8.23
C ASN A 64 -7.48 -25.31 7.73
N LYS A 65 -8.78 -25.16 8.00
CA LYS A 65 -9.57 -23.99 7.55
C LYS A 65 -9.12 -22.68 8.21
N VAL A 66 -8.70 -22.72 9.48
CA VAL A 66 -8.27 -21.53 10.23
C VAL A 66 -6.91 -21.05 9.72
N LEU A 67 -5.97 -21.97 9.48
CA LEU A 67 -4.68 -21.66 8.87
C LEU A 67 -4.85 -21.01 7.49
N TYR A 68 -5.71 -21.56 6.63
CA TYR A 68 -5.96 -21.01 5.30
C TYR A 68 -6.51 -19.58 5.36
N HIS A 69 -7.41 -19.31 6.31
CA HIS A 69 -7.98 -17.97 6.49
C HIS A 69 -6.93 -16.97 7.00
N SER A 70 -6.16 -17.34 8.03
CA SER A 70 -5.10 -16.50 8.59
C SER A 70 -4.00 -16.17 7.57
N LEU A 71 -3.58 -17.16 6.77
CA LEU A 71 -2.62 -16.97 5.69
C LEU A 71 -3.14 -16.01 4.61
N LYS A 72 -4.43 -16.13 4.24
CA LYS A 72 -5.03 -15.26 3.24
C LYS A 72 -5.10 -13.80 3.72
N LEU A 73 -5.46 -13.59 4.98
CA LEU A 73 -5.42 -12.27 5.62
C LEU A 73 -4.00 -11.71 5.64
N LEU A 74 -3.02 -12.53 6.04
CA LEU A 74 -1.61 -12.15 6.11
C LEU A 74 -1.04 -11.75 4.74
N ILE A 75 -1.31 -12.53 3.68
CA ILE A 75 -0.85 -12.22 2.32
C ILE A 75 -1.46 -10.90 1.85
N SER A 76 -2.76 -10.71 2.07
CA SER A 76 -3.50 -9.51 1.66
C SER A 76 -3.01 -8.24 2.38
N SER A 77 -2.79 -8.33 3.69
CA SER A 77 -2.33 -7.19 4.49
C SER A 77 -0.87 -6.85 4.19
N SER A 78 -0.01 -7.87 4.06
CA SER A 78 1.42 -7.68 3.72
C SER A 78 1.60 -7.04 2.35
N PHE A 79 0.79 -7.43 1.37
CA PHE A 79 0.78 -6.77 0.05
C PHE A 79 0.40 -5.29 0.17
N THR A 80 -0.60 -4.97 1.00
CA THR A 80 -1.03 -3.57 1.22
C THR A 80 0.06 -2.73 1.88
N VAL A 81 0.83 -3.31 2.82
CA VAL A 81 2.01 -2.69 3.42
C VAL A 81 3.07 -2.40 2.35
N LEU A 82 3.45 -3.41 1.56
CA LEU A 82 4.44 -3.25 0.48
C LEU A 82 4.01 -2.19 -0.53
N TRP A 83 2.75 -2.21 -0.95
CA TRP A 83 2.19 -1.24 -1.88
C TRP A 83 2.29 0.18 -1.34
N SER A 84 1.91 0.38 -0.08
CA SER A 84 1.96 1.69 0.58
C SER A 84 3.40 2.20 0.72
N ILE A 85 4.37 1.32 1.02
CA ILE A 85 5.80 1.69 1.06
C ILE A 85 6.31 2.08 -0.32
N SER A 86 6.04 1.26 -1.35
CA SER A 86 6.41 1.57 -2.73
C SER A 86 5.82 2.91 -3.15
N TYR A 87 4.57 3.17 -2.82
CA TYR A 87 3.89 4.43 -3.12
C TYR A 87 4.56 5.64 -2.45
N CYS A 88 4.93 5.52 -1.18
CA CYS A 88 5.69 6.55 -0.46
C CYS A 88 7.03 6.85 -1.15
N PHE A 89 7.79 5.80 -1.52
CA PHE A 89 9.06 5.94 -2.23
C PHE A 89 8.89 6.64 -3.59
N PHE A 90 7.89 6.23 -4.38
CA PHE A 90 7.62 6.87 -5.67
C PHE A 90 7.22 8.34 -5.51
N ASN A 91 6.50 8.70 -4.45
CA ASN A 91 6.13 10.10 -4.20
C ASN A 91 7.35 10.94 -3.83
N ILE A 92 8.26 10.43 -2.99
CA ILE A 92 9.54 11.09 -2.67
C ILE A 92 10.34 11.37 -3.95
N ILE A 93 10.51 10.35 -4.80
CA ILE A 93 11.26 10.48 -6.06
C ILE A 93 10.59 11.50 -6.99
N LYS A 94 9.26 11.45 -7.11
CA LYS A 94 8.47 12.37 -7.93
C LYS A 94 8.59 13.83 -7.47
N GLU A 95 8.69 14.10 -6.18
CA GLU A 95 8.91 15.46 -5.67
C GLU A 95 10.35 15.97 -5.89
N GLN A 96 11.34 15.07 -5.95
CA GLN A 96 12.74 15.43 -6.18
C GLN A 96 13.07 15.66 -7.66
N LEU A 97 12.41 14.96 -8.57
CA LEU A 97 12.62 15.06 -10.03
C LEU A 97 12.49 16.50 -10.59
N PRO A 98 11.44 17.28 -10.28
CA PRO A 98 11.30 18.66 -10.75
C PRO A 98 12.38 19.59 -10.20
N LYS A 99 12.85 19.34 -8.97
CA LYS A 99 13.95 20.12 -8.36
C LYS A 99 15.27 19.83 -9.09
N LEU A 100 15.53 18.57 -9.42
CA LEU A 100 16.69 18.16 -10.20
C LEU A 100 16.64 18.73 -11.63
N GLU A 101 15.47 18.70 -12.28
CA GLU A 101 15.26 19.31 -13.60
C GLU A 101 15.50 20.82 -13.57
N GLY A 102 14.93 21.52 -12.58
CA GLY A 102 15.12 22.96 -12.39
C GLY A 102 16.58 23.33 -12.18
N ASN A 103 17.30 22.57 -11.35
CA ASN A 103 18.74 22.76 -11.13
C ASN A 103 19.55 22.51 -12.41
N ALA A 104 19.23 21.47 -13.19
CA ALA A 104 19.91 21.18 -14.46
C ALA A 104 19.67 22.29 -15.50
N ARG A 105 18.43 22.81 -15.60
CA ARG A 105 18.11 23.94 -16.47
C ARG A 105 18.85 25.21 -16.06
N ASN A 106 18.91 25.51 -14.76
CA ASN A 106 19.65 26.67 -14.26
C ASN A 106 21.15 26.56 -14.54
N TYR A 107 21.73 25.36 -14.42
CA TYR A 107 23.12 25.12 -14.76
C TYR A 107 23.41 25.42 -16.24
N LEU A 108 22.57 24.92 -17.16
CA LEU A 108 22.65 25.21 -18.59
C LEU A 108 22.49 26.70 -18.92
N LEU A 109 21.63 27.42 -18.20
CA LEU A 109 21.46 28.86 -18.40
C LEU A 109 22.65 29.66 -17.87
N SER A 110 23.24 29.25 -16.74
CA SER A 110 24.43 29.89 -16.17
C SER A 110 25.72 29.62 -16.95
N SER A 111 25.80 28.51 -17.69
CA SER A 111 26.98 28.14 -18.49
C SER A 111 27.01 28.78 -19.89
N ASN A 112 25.92 29.41 -20.32
CA ASN A 112 25.80 30.08 -21.62
C ASN A 112 25.96 31.62 -21.53
N LEU A 113 26.28 32.14 -20.33
CA LEU A 113 26.64 33.53 -20.03
C LEU A 113 28.15 33.62 -19.79
#